data_AF-A0A3C2A0H4-F1
#
_entry.id   AF-A0A3C2A0H4-F1
#
_cell.length_a   1.000
_cell.length_b   1.000
_cell.length_c   1.000
_cell.angle_alpha   90.00
_cell.angle_beta   90.00
_cell.angle_gamma   90.00
#
_symmetry.space_group_name_H-M   'P 1'
#
loop_
_entity.id
_entity.type
_entity.pdbx_description
1 polymer ?
#
loop_
_entity_poly.entity_id
_entity_poly.type
_entity_poly.pdbx_seq_one_letter_code
_entity_poly.pdbx_strand_id
1 'polypeptide(L)'
;PLPFRREVRNRAFTKTGLKVLFHLLQDASLIERTQRELAELAGVALGNIPQVIQGLRDKGYLTSKKEGGLAWQNREELLQRWMIAYENTLRPSLMRGRYRLQGDWTEAPLTT
;
A
#
# COMPACT_ATOMS: atom_id res chain seq x y z
N PRO A 1 -6.53 36.84 3.29
CA PRO A 1 -5.88 35.50 3.36
C PRO A 1 -6.46 34.56 2.30
N LEU A 2 -5.63 34.10 1.35
CA LEU A 2 -6.02 33.05 0.41
C LEU A 2 -6.14 31.72 1.18
N PRO A 3 -7.21 30.92 0.98
CA PRO A 3 -7.35 29.65 1.68
C PRO A 3 -6.21 28.73 1.24
N PHE A 4 -5.43 28.25 2.21
CA PHE A 4 -4.44 27.20 2.00
C PHE A 4 -5.22 25.94 1.59
N ARG A 5 -5.42 25.74 0.28
CA ARG A 5 -6.01 24.53 -0.26
C ARG A 5 -5.05 23.40 0.12
N ARG A 6 -5.39 22.64 1.15
CA ARG A 6 -4.67 21.39 1.49
C ARG A 6 -4.60 20.58 0.20
N GLU A 7 -3.40 20.39 -0.35
CA GLU A 7 -3.20 19.42 -1.42
C GLU A 7 -3.81 18.11 -0.93
N VAL A 8 -4.76 17.58 -1.70
CA VAL A 8 -5.41 16.32 -1.36
C VAL A 8 -4.32 15.27 -1.37
N ARG A 9 -3.87 14.89 -0.18
CA ARG A 9 -2.77 13.96 0.02
C ARG A 9 -3.14 12.66 -0.69
N ASN A 10 -2.43 12.33 -1.77
CA ASN A 10 -2.74 11.17 -2.59
C ASN A 10 -2.77 9.91 -1.71
N ARG A 11 -3.93 9.26 -1.66
CA ARG A 11 -4.19 8.18 -0.71
C ARG A 11 -3.43 6.90 -1.04
N ALA A 12 -3.02 6.71 -2.30
CA ALA A 12 -2.27 5.52 -2.75
C ALA A 12 -0.88 5.40 -2.11
N PHE A 13 -0.26 6.53 -1.73
CA PHE A 13 1.07 6.56 -1.11
C PHE A 13 1.03 6.90 0.39
N THR A 14 -0.09 6.65 1.05
CA THR A 14 -0.20 6.70 2.52
C THR A 14 0.09 5.32 3.13
N LYS A 15 0.25 5.19 4.46
CA LYS A 15 0.44 3.88 5.12
C LYS A 15 -0.59 2.84 4.67
N THR A 16 -1.87 3.22 4.63
CA THR A 16 -2.97 2.37 4.16
C THR A 16 -2.85 2.06 2.67
N GLY A 17 -2.58 3.08 1.84
CA GLY A 17 -2.41 2.89 0.41
C GLY A 17 -1.25 1.96 0.07
N LEU A 18 -0.12 2.08 0.75
CA LEU A 18 1.05 1.23 0.55
C LEU A 18 0.80 -0.23 0.88
N LYS A 19 -0.04 -0.53 1.90
CA LYS A 19 -0.49 -1.90 2.18
C LYS A 19 -1.30 -2.46 1.01
N VAL A 20 -2.29 -1.72 0.53
CA VAL A 20 -3.11 -2.16 -0.62
C VAL A 20 -2.25 -2.34 -1.86
N LEU A 21 -1.36 -1.37 -2.14
CA LEU A 21 -0.50 -1.39 -3.31
C LEU A 21 0.50 -2.54 -3.31
N PHE A 22 0.98 -2.94 -2.14
CA PHE A 22 1.86 -4.11 -2.00
C PHE A 22 1.19 -5.39 -2.54
N HIS A 23 -0.10 -5.60 -2.24
CA HIS A 23 -0.83 -6.75 -2.78
C HIS A 23 -1.06 -6.61 -4.29
N LEU A 24 -1.48 -5.43 -4.76
CA LEU A 24 -1.70 -5.17 -6.19
C LEU A 24 -0.41 -5.29 -7.03
N LEU A 25 0.75 -4.97 -6.45
CA LEU A 25 2.06 -5.12 -7.10
C LEU A 25 2.49 -6.59 -7.21
N GLN A 26 2.16 -7.41 -6.21
CA GLN A 26 2.39 -8.86 -6.23
C GLN A 26 1.47 -9.57 -7.23
N ASP A 27 0.19 -9.21 -7.25
CA ASP A 27 -0.80 -9.77 -8.17
C ASP A 27 -1.66 -8.67 -8.79
N ALA A 28 -1.40 -8.40 -10.06
CA ALA A 28 -2.08 -7.38 -10.83
C ALA A 28 -3.56 -7.70 -11.09
N SER A 29 -3.98 -8.97 -10.99
CA SER A 29 -5.37 -9.40 -11.20
C SER A 29 -6.29 -8.99 -10.05
N LEU A 30 -5.72 -8.70 -8.88
CA LEU A 30 -6.46 -8.24 -7.71
C LEU A 30 -7.21 -6.92 -7.95
N ILE A 31 -6.83 -6.14 -8.96
CA ILE A 31 -7.56 -4.91 -9.33
C ILE A 31 -9.01 -5.18 -9.78
N GLU A 32 -9.28 -6.38 -10.30
CA GLU A 32 -10.60 -6.80 -10.76
C GLU A 32 -11.42 -7.46 -9.62
N ARG A 33 -10.83 -7.64 -8.43
CA ARG A 33 -11.52 -8.19 -7.25
C ARG A 33 -12.44 -7.16 -6.61
N THR A 34 -13.35 -7.64 -5.77
CA THR A 34 -14.24 -6.74 -5.03
C THR A 34 -13.43 -5.89 -4.04
N GLN A 35 -13.94 -4.69 -3.76
CA GLN A 35 -13.34 -3.79 -2.78
C GLN A 35 -13.26 -4.43 -1.38
N ARG A 36 -14.16 -5.36 -1.06
CA ARG A 36 -14.18 -6.08 0.22
C ARG A 36 -13.03 -7.10 0.31
N GLU A 37 -12.86 -7.93 -0.71
CA GLU A 37 -11.74 -8.88 -0.77
C GLU A 37 -10.40 -8.16 -0.69
N LEU A 38 -10.24 -7.04 -1.41
CA LEU A 38 -9.03 -6.22 -1.35
C LEU A 38 -8.78 -5.65 0.06
N ALA A 39 -9.83 -5.20 0.74
CA ALA A 39 -9.75 -4.65 2.09
C ALA A 39 -9.32 -5.70 3.11
N GLU A 40 -9.90 -6.90 3.02
CA GLU A 40 -9.55 -8.05 3.87
C GLU A 40 -8.10 -8.48 3.65
N LEU A 41 -7.71 -8.67 2.38
CA LEU A 41 -6.35 -9.07 2.01
C LEU A 41 -5.29 -8.08 2.53
N ALA A 42 -5.54 -6.78 2.36
CA ALA A 42 -4.62 -5.73 2.78
C ALA A 42 -4.70 -5.39 4.29
N GLY A 43 -5.68 -5.93 5.02
CA GLY A 43 -5.93 -5.61 6.42
C GLY A 43 -6.24 -4.12 6.64
N VAL A 44 -7.12 -3.55 5.83
CA VAL A 44 -7.51 -2.12 5.89
C VAL A 44 -9.03 -1.96 5.89
N ALA A 45 -9.53 -0.79 6.33
CA ALA A 45 -10.97 -0.53 6.26
C ALA A 45 -11.44 -0.37 4.80
N LEU A 46 -12.60 -0.94 4.48
CA LEU A 46 -13.22 -0.97 3.14
C LEU A 46 -13.28 0.40 2.46
N GLY A 47 -13.64 1.45 3.21
CA GLY A 47 -13.75 2.81 2.69
C GLY A 47 -12.43 3.41 2.16
N ASN A 48 -11.28 2.79 2.45
CA ASN A 48 -9.99 3.23 1.92
C ASN A 48 -9.74 2.74 0.49
N ILE A 49 -10.29 1.60 0.08
CA ILE A 49 -9.96 1.02 -1.24
C ILE A 49 -10.34 1.97 -2.38
N PRO A 50 -11.56 2.56 -2.43
CA PRO A 50 -11.91 3.50 -3.50
C PRO A 50 -10.97 4.71 -3.54
N GLN A 51 -10.50 5.18 -2.39
CA GLN A 51 -9.57 6.31 -2.30
C GLN A 51 -8.18 5.95 -2.83
N VAL A 52 -7.70 4.73 -2.57
CA VAL A 52 -6.43 4.24 -3.10
C VAL A 52 -6.51 4.07 -4.61
N ILE A 53 -7.57 3.44 -5.12
CA ILE A 53 -7.78 3.26 -6.56
C ILE A 53 -7.89 4.61 -7.25
N GLN A 54 -8.64 5.56 -6.70
CA GLN A 54 -8.72 6.91 -7.24
C GLN A 54 -7.35 7.60 -7.24
N GLY A 55 -6.57 7.47 -6.17
CA GLY A 55 -5.21 8.03 -6.10
C GLY A 55 -4.27 7.46 -7.16
N LEU A 56 -4.43 6.19 -7.56
CA LEU A 56 -3.67 5.58 -8.64
C LEU A 56 -4.11 6.08 -10.02
N ARG A 57 -5.43 6.28 -10.22
CA ARG A 57 -5.97 6.90 -11.45
C ARG A 57 -5.48 8.33 -11.61
N ASP A 58 -5.54 9.12 -10.54
CA ASP A 58 -5.08 10.53 -10.53
C ASP A 58 -3.59 10.66 -10.85
N LYS A 59 -2.79 9.61 -10.62
CA LYS A 59 -1.36 9.56 -10.95
C LYS A 59 -1.06 8.83 -12.25
N GLY A 60 -2.08 8.39 -12.97
CA GLY A 60 -1.94 7.75 -14.27
C GLY A 60 -1.46 6.30 -14.23
N TYR A 61 -1.44 5.64 -13.06
CA TYR A 61 -1.05 4.23 -12.95
C TYR A 61 -2.19 3.25 -13.27
N LEU A 62 -3.42 3.77 -13.29
CA LEU A 62 -4.62 3.03 -13.70
C LEU A 62 -5.43 3.87 -14.68
N THR A 63 -5.86 3.24 -15.77
CA THR A 63 -6.77 3.83 -16.76
C THR A 63 -8.00 2.95 -16.97
N SER A 64 -9.09 3.52 -17.50
CA SER A 64 -10.28 2.76 -17.84
C SER A 64 -10.10 2.05 -19.19
N LYS A 65 -10.47 0.77 -19.26
CA LYS A 65 -10.52 0.03 -20.54
C LYS A 65 -11.78 0.44 -21.32
N LYS A 66 -11.74 0.35 -22.66
CA LYS A 66 -12.89 0.63 -23.52
C LYS A 66 -14.10 -0.27 -23.24
N GLU A 67 -13.83 -1.53 -22.90
CA GLU A 67 -14.84 -2.56 -22.62
C GLU A 67 -15.28 -2.58 -21.15
N GLY A 68 -14.80 -1.65 -20.33
CA GLY A 68 -15.03 -1.62 -18.88
C GLY A 68 -13.88 -2.24 -18.07
N GLY A 69 -13.82 -1.88 -16.78
CA GLY A 69 -12.72 -2.27 -15.89
C GLY A 69 -11.50 -1.36 -15.98
N LEU A 70 -10.41 -1.79 -15.33
CA LEU A 70 -9.19 -1.00 -15.17
C LEU A 70 -7.99 -1.67 -15.86
N ALA A 71 -7.10 -0.86 -16.41
CA ALA A 71 -5.83 -1.30 -16.99
C ALA A 71 -4.66 -0.62 -16.29
N TRP A 72 -3.62 -1.41 -16.01
CA TRP A 72 -2.37 -0.94 -15.42
C TRP A 72 -1.54 -0.13 -16.41
N GLN A 73 -0.84 0.88 -15.90
CA GLN A 73 0.10 1.73 -16.62
C GLN A 73 1.36 1.93 -15.77
N ASN A 74 2.52 2.05 -16.43
CA ASN A 74 3.82 2.34 -15.80
C ASN A 74 4.11 1.54 -14.52
N ARG A 75 3.87 0.21 -14.52
CA ARG A 75 4.03 -0.63 -13.32
C ARG A 75 5.43 -0.61 -12.71
N GLU A 76 6.46 -0.50 -13.55
CA GLU A 76 7.84 -0.40 -13.09
C GLU A 76 8.07 0.90 -12.30
N GLU A 77 7.63 2.04 -12.84
CA GLU A 77 7.66 3.33 -12.16
C GLU A 77 6.86 3.30 -10.85
N LEU A 78 5.69 2.66 -10.86
CA LEU A 78 4.85 2.47 -9.67
C LEU A 78 5.59 1.69 -8.58
N LEU A 79 6.29 0.62 -8.94
CA LEU A 79 7.08 -0.18 -8.00
C LEU A 79 8.21 0.64 -7.39
N GLN A 80 8.98 1.38 -8.21
CA GLN A 80 10.04 2.27 -7.74
C GLN A 80 9.50 3.30 -6.73
N ARG A 81 8.37 3.93 -7.08
CA ARG A 81 7.70 4.89 -6.21
C ARG A 81 7.17 4.25 -4.93
N TRP A 82 6.64 3.04 -5.01
CA TRP A 82 6.20 2.28 -3.85
C TRP A 82 7.36 1.97 -2.91
N MET A 83 8.54 1.58 -3.42
CA MET A 83 9.74 1.32 -2.59
C MET A 83 10.15 2.57 -1.80
N ILE A 84 10.25 3.73 -2.47
CA ILE A 84 10.60 5.00 -1.82
C ILE A 84 9.56 5.37 -0.76
N ALA A 85 8.27 5.24 -1.07
CA ALA A 85 7.20 5.58 -0.14
C ALA A 85 7.12 4.59 1.04
N TYR A 86 7.38 3.30 0.79
CA TYR A 86 7.47 2.25 1.82
C TYR A 86 8.54 2.62 2.85
N GLU A 87 9.75 2.95 2.40
CA GLU A 87 10.85 3.30 3.28
C GLU A 87 10.54 4.53 4.14
N ASN A 88 9.96 5.57 3.53
CA ASN A 88 9.71 6.84 4.21
C ASN A 88 8.43 6.85 5.07
N THR A 89 7.48 5.95 4.81
CA THR A 89 6.13 6.04 5.40
C THR A 89 5.70 4.77 6.13
N LEU A 90 5.77 3.60 5.49
CA LEU A 90 5.24 2.37 6.06
C LEU A 90 6.25 1.70 6.99
N ARG A 91 7.50 1.52 6.56
CA ARG A 91 8.57 0.87 7.33
C ARG A 91 8.76 1.47 8.74
N PRO A 92 8.83 2.80 8.94
CA PRO A 92 9.00 3.38 10.26
C PRO A 92 7.80 3.09 11.18
N SER A 93 6.60 2.92 10.61
CA SER A 93 5.39 2.60 11.39
C SER A 93 5.25 1.14 11.78
N LEU A 94 6.03 0.25 11.15
CA LEU A 94 6.05 -1.18 11.48
C LEU A 94 7.06 -1.50 12.60
N MET A 95 7.96 -0.58 12.91
CA MET A 95 8.99 -0.79 13.93
C MET A 95 8.37 -0.78 15.33
N ARG A 96 8.22 -1.95 15.95
CA ARG A 96 7.69 -2.11 17.32
C ARG A 96 8.76 -1.97 18.39
N GLY A 97 9.99 -2.32 18.06
CA GLY A 97 11.15 -2.27 18.95
C GLY A 97 12.37 -2.93 18.31
N ARG A 98 13.56 -2.61 18.82
CA ARG A 98 14.78 -3.36 18.49
C ARG A 98 15.04 -4.29 19.66
N TYR A 99 14.87 -5.58 19.44
CA TYR A 99 15.13 -6.60 20.43
C TYR A 99 16.53 -7.15 20.21
N ARG A 100 17.25 -7.35 21.30
CA ARG A 100 18.54 -8.04 21.31
C ARG A 100 18.41 -9.15 22.33
N LEU A 101 18.75 -10.37 21.94
CA LEU A 101 18.94 -11.44 22.90
C LEU A 101 20.17 -11.12 23.75
N GLN A 102 20.02 -11.12 25.08
CA GLN A 102 21.17 -11.12 25.97
C GLN A 102 21.60 -12.58 26.15
N GLY A 103 22.80 -12.93 25.69
CA GLY A 103 23.32 -14.30 25.72
C GLY A 103 23.36 -14.99 24.36
N ASP A 104 23.73 -16.27 24.34
CA ASP A 104 23.76 -17.09 23.12
C ASP A 104 22.34 -17.58 22.78
N TRP A 105 22.00 -17.55 21.49
CA TRP A 105 20.72 -18.02 20.97
C TRP A 105 20.55 -19.54 21.11
N THR A 106 21.65 -20.28 21.27
CA THR A 106 21.66 -21.72 21.48
C THR A 106 21.15 -22.14 22.87
N GLU A 107 21.15 -21.22 23.84
CA GLU A 107 20.71 -21.47 25.23
C GLU A 107 19.26 -21.04 25.48
N ALA A 108 18.59 -20.45 24.49
CA ALA A 108 17.23 -19.96 24.64
C ALA A 108 16.23 -21.13 24.77
N PRO A 109 15.45 -21.22 25.87
CA PRO A 109 14.47 -22.29 26.04
C PRO A 109 13.35 -22.11 25.01
N LEU A 110 13.18 -23.10 24.13
CA LEU A 110 12.01 -23.19 23.27
C LEU A 110 10.81 -23.52 24.16
N THR A 111 9.98 -22.52 24.44
CA THR A 111 8.71 -22.76 25.14
C THR A 111 7.73 -23.31 24.11
N THR A 112 7.35 -24.58 24.27
CA THR A 112 6.33 -25.28 23.46
C THR A 112 4.94 -24.96 23.95
#